data_AF-A0A7V7G113-F1
#
_entry.id   AF-A0A7V7G113-F1
#
_cell.length_a   1.000
_cell.length_b   1.000
_cell.length_c   1.000
_cell.angle_alpha   90.00
_cell.angle_beta   90.00
_cell.angle_gamma   90.00
#
_symmetry.space_group_name_H-M   'P 1'
#
loop_
_entity.id
_entity.type
_entity.pdbx_description
1 polymer ?
#
loop_
_entity_poly.entity_id
_entity_poly.type
_entity_poly.pdbx_seq_one_letter_code
_entity_poly.pdbx_strand_id
1 'polypeptide(L)'
;MAIRYNLWLDPDNVAQHRAVEADLERYFMERFADYPHIRLFGADPYDYDAPFNRLYDVLMARANEYCERQWRGYVPTPEQLNRTFFRAVGRSNKFVRDSDDGDPNRSGA
;
A
#
# COMPACT_ATOMS: atom_id res chain seq x y z
N MET A 1 14.02 -3.05 -22.42
CA MET A 1 13.10 -2.51 -21.40
C MET A 1 13.32 -1.01 -21.33
N ALA A 2 12.36 -0.18 -21.78
CA ALA A 2 12.47 1.26 -21.63
C ALA A 2 12.13 1.65 -20.18
N ILE A 3 12.94 2.49 -19.55
CA ILE A 3 12.62 3.06 -18.23
C ILE A 3 11.44 4.01 -18.44
N ARG A 4 10.30 3.70 -17.82
CA ARG A 4 9.05 4.47 -17.96
C ARG A 4 8.64 5.24 -16.70
N TYR A 5 9.34 5.03 -15.59
CA TYR A 5 8.93 5.59 -14.30
C TYR A 5 9.36 7.05 -14.18
N ASN A 6 8.40 7.93 -13.91
CA ASN A 6 8.67 9.38 -13.84
C ASN A 6 9.72 9.73 -12.78
N LEU A 7 9.78 9.00 -11.66
CA LEU A 7 10.83 9.20 -10.65
C LEU A 7 12.24 8.94 -11.18
N TRP A 8 12.39 8.05 -12.16
CA TRP A 8 13.70 7.76 -12.74
C TRP A 8 14.02 8.66 -13.93
N LEU A 9 12.99 9.16 -14.62
CA LEU A 9 13.14 10.10 -15.73
C LEU A 9 13.47 11.51 -15.22
N ASP A 10 12.77 11.96 -14.17
CA ASP A 10 12.86 13.32 -13.64
C ASP A 10 13.08 13.32 -12.11
N PRO A 11 14.16 12.69 -11.58
CA PRO A 11 14.34 12.47 -10.13
C PRO A 11 14.33 13.75 -9.30
N ASP A 12 14.71 14.88 -9.88
CA ASP A 12 14.76 16.19 -9.22
C ASP A 12 13.37 16.83 -9.07
N ASN A 13 12.33 16.31 -9.73
CA ASN A 13 10.96 16.80 -9.59
C ASN A 13 10.28 16.28 -8.31
N VAL A 14 10.97 16.50 -7.19
CA VAL A 14 10.58 16.05 -5.85
C VAL A 14 9.18 16.53 -5.48
N ALA A 15 8.81 17.75 -5.89
CA ALA A 15 7.49 18.30 -5.62
C ALA A 15 6.37 17.45 -6.24
N GLN A 16 6.50 17.07 -7.53
CA GLN A 16 5.52 16.21 -8.19
C GLN A 16 5.49 14.82 -7.56
N HIS A 17 6.66 14.21 -7.30
CA HIS A 17 6.74 12.87 -6.71
C HIS A 17 6.08 12.81 -5.33
N ARG A 18 6.28 13.83 -4.49
CA ARG A 18 5.63 13.94 -3.18
C ARG A 18 4.13 14.15 -3.28
N ALA A 19 3.69 14.96 -4.25
CA ALA A 19 2.26 15.21 -4.47
C ALA A 19 1.54 13.93 -4.93
N VAL A 20 2.15 13.17 -5.84
CA VAL A 20 1.63 11.86 -6.29
C VAL A 20 1.58 10.88 -5.12
N GLU A 21 2.62 10.82 -4.28
CA GLU A 21 2.63 9.93 -3.12
C GLU A 21 1.54 10.25 -2.10
N ALA A 22 1.31 11.53 -1.82
CA ALA A 22 0.26 11.98 -0.92
C ALA A 22 -1.14 11.63 -1.45
N ASP A 23 -1.34 11.78 -2.76
CA ASP A 23 -2.59 11.44 -3.42
C ASP A 23 -2.83 9.92 -3.49
N LEU A 24 -1.79 9.13 -3.78
CA LEU A 24 -1.82 7.67 -3.71
C LEU A 24 -2.19 7.17 -2.31
N GLU A 25 -1.62 7.76 -1.27
CA GLU A 25 -1.93 7.41 0.10
C GLU A 25 -3.41 7.65 0.43
N ARG A 26 -3.96 8.79 0.00
CA ARG A 26 -5.40 9.08 0.14
C ARG A 26 -6.24 8.11 -0.66
N TYR A 27 -5.85 7.82 -1.91
CA TYR A 27 -6.54 6.84 -2.76
C TYR A 27 -6.64 5.48 -2.07
N PHE A 28 -5.54 4.97 -1.49
CA PHE A 28 -5.57 3.70 -0.76
C PHE A 28 -6.47 3.77 0.46
N MET A 29 -6.39 4.82 1.27
CA MET A 29 -7.27 5.01 2.44
C MET A 29 -8.75 4.97 2.07
N GLU A 30 -9.13 5.67 0.99
CA GLU A 30 -10.50 5.66 0.48
C GLU A 30 -10.92 4.28 0.00
N ARG A 31 -10.05 3.56 -0.72
CA ARG A 31 -10.37 2.20 -1.18
C ARG A 31 -10.45 1.19 -0.04
N PHE A 32 -9.66 1.32 1.02
CA PHE A 32 -9.77 0.45 2.19
C PHE A 32 -11.13 0.54 2.87
N ALA A 33 -11.81 1.69 2.79
CA ALA A 33 -13.15 1.87 3.34
C ALA A 33 -14.17 0.86 2.78
N ASP A 34 -14.00 0.47 1.52
CA ASP A 34 -14.87 -0.43 0.75
C ASP A 34 -14.74 -1.91 1.16
N TYR A 35 -13.72 -2.26 1.96
CA TYR A 35 -13.44 -3.64 2.36
C TYR A 35 -13.82 -3.89 3.84
N PRO A 36 -14.16 -5.14 4.20
CA PRO A 36 -14.27 -5.54 5.61
C PRO A 36 -12.93 -5.38 6.32
N HIS A 37 -12.93 -5.46 7.65
CA HIS A 37 -11.68 -5.49 8.42
C HIS A 37 -10.83 -6.70 8.00
N ILE A 38 -9.54 -6.48 7.78
CA ILE A 38 -8.58 -7.48 7.31
C ILE A 38 -7.59 -7.74 8.44
N ARG A 39 -7.37 -9.01 8.75
CA ARG A 39 -6.33 -9.43 9.70
C ARG A 39 -5.00 -9.55 8.99
N LEU A 40 -3.96 -8.94 9.55
CA LEU A 40 -2.61 -8.94 8.95
C LEU A 40 -1.77 -10.16 9.33
N PHE A 41 -2.07 -10.79 10.46
CA PHE A 41 -1.30 -11.91 11.01
C PHE A 41 -2.24 -13.08 11.31
N GLY A 42 -1.78 -14.31 11.09
CA GLY A 42 -2.55 -15.55 11.28
C GLY A 42 -2.79 -16.38 10.01
N ALA A 43 -2.51 -15.83 8.82
CA ALA A 43 -2.48 -16.60 7.58
C ALA A 43 -1.07 -17.14 7.31
N ASP A 44 -0.98 -18.33 6.72
CA ASP A 44 0.27 -18.87 6.18
C ASP A 44 0.91 -17.82 5.23
N PRO A 45 2.20 -17.47 5.38
CA PRO A 45 2.86 -16.50 4.49
C PRO A 45 2.84 -16.91 3.01
N TYR A 46 2.56 -18.16 2.69
CA TYR A 46 2.37 -18.68 1.33
C TYR A 46 0.89 -18.79 0.92
N ASP A 47 -0.05 -18.32 1.74
CA ASP A 47 -1.47 -18.24 1.40
C ASP A 47 -1.72 -17.05 0.46
N TYR A 48 -1.52 -17.26 -0.83
CA TYR A 48 -1.81 -16.28 -1.87
C TYR A 48 -3.30 -15.90 -1.94
N ASP A 49 -4.20 -16.74 -1.41
CA ASP A 49 -5.63 -16.47 -1.34
C ASP A 49 -6.06 -15.69 -0.08
N ALA A 50 -5.11 -15.39 0.83
CA ALA A 50 -5.35 -14.56 1.99
C ALA A 50 -6.00 -13.23 1.57
N PRO A 51 -7.02 -12.74 2.31
CA PRO A 51 -7.73 -11.51 1.95
C PRO A 51 -6.81 -10.30 1.73
N PHE A 52 -5.71 -10.22 2.47
CA PHE A 52 -4.71 -9.17 2.31
C PHE A 52 -3.97 -9.27 0.96
N ASN A 53 -3.52 -10.46 0.56
CA ASN A 53 -2.77 -10.68 -0.67
C ASN A 53 -3.63 -10.39 -1.91
N ARG A 54 -4.87 -10.89 -1.93
CA ARG A 54 -5.83 -10.57 -2.99
C ARG A 54 -6.15 -9.08 -3.06
N LEU A 55 -6.29 -8.41 -1.91
CA LEU A 55 -6.50 -6.97 -1.86
C LEU A 55 -5.29 -6.21 -2.41
N TYR A 56 -4.09 -6.59 -1.98
CA TYR A 56 -2.84 -5.97 -2.40
C TYR A 56 -2.70 -5.99 -3.92
N ASP A 57 -2.83 -7.15 -4.56
CA ASP A 57 -2.69 -7.29 -6.02
C ASP A 57 -3.69 -6.41 -6.78
N VAL A 58 -4.96 -6.45 -6.37
CA VAL A 58 -6.03 -5.66 -6.99
C VAL A 58 -5.79 -4.16 -6.83
N LEU A 59 -5.40 -3.71 -5.63
CA LEU A 59 -5.19 -2.30 -5.37
C LEU A 59 -3.91 -1.76 -6.01
N MET A 60 -2.85 -2.56 -6.12
CA MET A 60 -1.63 -2.18 -6.85
C MET A 60 -1.93 -1.91 -8.32
N ALA A 61 -2.63 -2.82 -8.99
CA ALA A 61 -3.02 -2.65 -10.39
C ALA A 61 -3.88 -1.39 -10.60
N ARG A 62 -4.91 -1.22 -9.78
CA ARG A 62 -5.81 -0.06 -9.87
C ARG A 62 -5.13 1.26 -9.52
N ALA A 63 -4.20 1.27 -8.57
CA ALA A 63 -3.43 2.46 -8.21
C ALA A 63 -2.52 2.91 -9.34
N ASN A 64 -1.90 1.97 -10.07
CA ASN A 64 -1.12 2.30 -11.25
C ASN A 64 -1.99 2.96 -12.33
N GLU A 65 -3.15 2.37 -12.65
CA GLU A 65 -4.11 2.94 -13.60
C GLU A 65 -4.71 4.28 -13.13
N TYR A 66 -4.90 4.45 -11.83
CA TYR A 66 -5.34 5.70 -11.24
C TYR A 66 -4.30 6.80 -11.45
N CYS A 67 -3.02 6.54 -11.15
CA CYS A 67 -1.94 7.50 -11.36
C CYS A 67 -1.83 7.93 -12.82
N GLU A 68 -1.83 6.98 -13.75
CA GLU A 68 -1.72 7.29 -15.17
C GLU A 68 -2.86 8.20 -15.65
N ARG A 69 -4.09 8.01 -15.14
CA ARG A 69 -5.23 8.86 -15.49
C ARG A 69 -5.21 10.22 -14.79
N GLN A 70 -5.03 10.23 -13.47
CA GLN A 70 -5.17 11.42 -12.64
C GLN A 70 -3.99 12.39 -12.81
N TRP A 71 -2.79 11.85 -13.00
CA TRP A 71 -1.54 12.61 -13.06
C TRP A 71 -0.99 12.72 -14.48
N ARG A 72 -1.87 12.71 -15.49
CA ARG A 72 -1.56 12.97 -16.92
C ARG A 72 -0.43 12.07 -17.46
N GLY A 73 -0.56 10.77 -17.25
CA GLY A 73 0.41 9.77 -17.71
C GLY A 73 1.60 9.56 -16.77
N TYR A 74 1.52 10.03 -15.52
CA TYR A 74 2.54 9.72 -14.52
C TYR A 74 2.52 8.23 -14.19
N VAL A 75 3.66 7.57 -14.38
CA VAL A 75 3.89 6.16 -14.06
C VAL A 75 4.73 6.09 -12.77
N PRO A 76 4.14 5.71 -11.63
CA PRO A 76 4.87 5.57 -10.38
C PRO A 76 5.82 4.37 -10.43
N THR A 77 6.89 4.42 -9.64
CA THR A 77 7.72 3.22 -9.44
C THR A 77 6.97 2.19 -8.57
N PRO A 78 7.33 0.91 -8.67
CA PRO A 78 6.86 -0.11 -7.73
C PRO A 78 7.17 0.25 -6.27
N GLU A 79 8.30 0.94 -6.01
CA GLU A 79 8.66 1.43 -4.68
C GLU A 79 7.69 2.50 -4.16
N GLN A 80 7.32 3.47 -5.00
CA GLN A 80 6.36 4.53 -4.63
C GLN A 80 4.99 3.93 -4.29
N LEU A 81 4.51 2.99 -5.11
CA LEU A 81 3.25 2.28 -4.87
C LEU A 81 3.29 1.50 -3.55
N ASN A 82 4.33 0.69 -3.34
CA ASN A 82 4.47 -0.10 -2.12
C ASN A 82 4.57 0.79 -0.86
N ARG A 83 5.45 1.79 -0.89
CA ARG A 83 5.65 2.70 0.23
C ARG A 83 4.36 3.40 0.64
N THR A 84 3.60 3.90 -0.34
CA THR A 84 2.33 4.61 -0.08
C THR A 84 1.24 3.67 0.40
N PHE A 85 1.16 2.46 -0.16
CA PHE A 85 0.23 1.43 0.30
C PHE A 85 0.47 1.03 1.76
N PHE A 86 1.69 0.63 2.12
CA PHE A 86 1.97 0.19 3.48
C PHE A 86 1.87 1.33 4.50
N ARG A 87 2.17 2.58 4.09
CA ARG A 87 1.91 3.74 4.93
C ARG A 87 0.41 3.93 5.18
N ALA A 88 -0.42 3.78 4.15
CA ALA A 88 -1.87 3.84 4.28
C ALA A 88 -2.40 2.68 5.15
N VAL A 89 -1.89 1.47 4.98
CA VAL A 89 -2.21 0.31 5.84
C VAL A 89 -1.96 0.65 7.32
N GLY A 90 -0.79 1.20 7.64
CA GLY A 90 -0.44 1.59 9.01
C GLY A 90 -1.26 2.76 9.58
N ARG A 91 -1.97 3.52 8.75
CA ARG A 91 -2.85 4.62 9.17
C ARG A 91 -4.34 4.25 9.16
N SER A 92 -4.68 3.12 8.55
CA SER A 92 -6.06 2.66 8.41
C SER A 92 -6.49 1.83 9.62
N ASN A 93 -7.73 2.04 10.07
CA ASN A 93 -8.36 1.22 11.10
C ASN A 93 -8.88 -0.13 10.57
N LYS A 94 -8.78 -0.37 9.26
CA LYS A 94 -9.27 -1.59 8.62
C LYS A 94 -8.35 -2.78 8.83
N PHE A 95 -7.07 -2.54 9.12
CA PHE A 95 -6.09 -3.61 9.28
C PHE A 95 -5.86 -3.89 10.76
N VAL A 96 -6.26 -5.08 11.20
CA VAL A 96 -6.15 -5.50 12.59
C VAL A 96 -4.97 -6.44 12.71
N ARG A 97 -4.10 -6.17 13.69
CA ARG A 97 -3.06 -7.10 14.12
C ARG A 97 -3.65 -7.96 15.24
N ASP A 98 -3.56 -9.29 15.11
CA ASP A 98 -3.95 -10.17 16.19
C ASP A 98 -3.08 -9.84 17.42
N SER A 99 -3.69 -9.84 18.61
CA SER A 99 -3.03 -9.44 19.86
C SER A 99 -2.01 -10.47 20.37
N ASP A 100 -1.82 -11.57 19.65
CA ASP A 100 -1.10 -12.75 20.11
C ASP A 100 0.08 -13.10 19.17
N ASP A 101 0.90 -12.10 18.85
CA ASP A 101 2.30 -12.36 18.55
C ASP A 101 2.98 -12.68 19.88
N GLY A 102 2.91 -13.94 20.29
CA GLY A 102 3.33 -14.44 21.59
C GLY A 102 4.61 -13.82 22.13
N ASP A 103 4.45 -12.92 23.09
CA ASP A 103 5.43 -12.68 24.14
C ASP A 103 5.00 -13.52 25.36
N PRO A 104 5.59 -14.70 25.59
CA PRO A 104 5.27 -15.50 26.76
C PRO A 104 5.80 -14.90 28.06
N ASN A 105 6.39 -13.69 28.07
CA ASN A 105 7.00 -13.09 29.25
C ASN A 105 6.37 -11.75 29.65
N ARG A 106 5.11 -11.77 30.07
CA ARG A 106 4.67 -10.86 31.14
C ARG A 106 4.87 -11.53 32.50
N SER A 107 6.14 -11.62 32.90
CA SER A 107 6.48 -11.82 34.30
C SER A 107 6.32 -10.49 35.03
N GLY A 108 5.38 -10.44 36.00
CA GLY A 108 5.45 -9.52 37.14
C GLY A 108 4.29 -8.53 37.30
N ALA A 109 3.31 -8.91 38.13
CA ALA A 109 2.91 -8.15 39.32
C ALA A 109 2.18 -9.08 40.29
#